data_AF-A0A1A6AJS8-F1
#
_entry.id   AF-A0A1A6AJS8-F1
#
_cell.length_a   1.000
_cell.length_b   1.000
_cell.length_c   1.000
_cell.angle_alpha   90.00
_cell.angle_beta   90.00
_cell.angle_gamma   90.00
#
_symmetry.space_group_name_H-M   'P 1'
#
loop_
_entity.id
_entity.type
_entity.pdbx_description
1 polymer ?
#
loop_
_entity_poly.entity_id
_entity_poly.type
_entity_poly.pdbx_seq_one_letter_code
_entity_poly.pdbx_strand_id
1 'polypeptide(L)'
;MTHQKWFKVFFILFLVVLFLSSGFIIMQYKSNSMAKDLEEYRSYYFVITGDKTICKIDTVTNQIISKINVEGKPEDIQISPDGKILVVVVSSSKDEDDTGFLLFYQIKDDKLLKKLEVGKHPSKISFTPDKKYALVANKESNDMSLIDFQNYTVLQSIAVGRKPKNFCISYDGRYCYVANTGEDTLSVVDMRNFKSVKKIRVGRYPTDVTIDKANGNVMVTLSREKAVALVNPNTENIEKIDLDDKPTKIYN
;
A
#
# COMPACT_ATOMS: atom_id res chain seq x y z
N MET A 1 -39.41 67.10 14.82
CA MET A 1 -39.85 65.69 15.01
C MET A 1 -39.49 64.76 13.84
N THR A 2 -39.09 65.25 12.67
CA THR A 2 -38.80 64.43 11.48
C THR A 2 -37.39 63.82 11.46
N HIS A 3 -36.35 64.54 11.89
CA HIS A 3 -34.95 64.07 11.86
C HIS A 3 -34.69 62.80 12.71
N GLN A 4 -35.36 62.67 13.86
CA GLN A 4 -35.13 61.56 14.80
C GLN A 4 -35.72 60.22 14.29
N LYS A 5 -36.75 60.27 13.43
CA LYS A 5 -37.33 59.08 12.79
C LYS A 5 -36.41 58.53 11.70
N TRP A 6 -35.86 59.41 10.85
CA TRP A 6 -34.90 59.01 9.82
C TRP A 6 -33.61 58.44 10.42
N PHE A 7 -33.12 59.03 11.52
CA PHE A 7 -31.96 58.49 12.22
C PHE A 7 -32.19 57.07 12.76
N LYS A 8 -33.37 56.79 13.35
CA LYS A 8 -33.73 55.43 13.79
C LYS A 8 -33.82 54.44 12.63
N VAL A 9 -34.38 54.84 11.49
CA VAL A 9 -34.46 54.00 10.30
C VAL A 9 -33.07 53.68 9.75
N PHE A 10 -32.20 54.69 9.62
CA PHE A 10 -30.82 54.49 9.18
C PHE A 10 -30.02 53.62 10.15
N PHE A 11 -30.21 53.79 11.46
CA PHE A 11 -29.54 53.00 12.49
C PHE A 11 -29.97 51.52 12.47
N ILE A 12 -31.28 51.25 12.29
CA ILE A 12 -31.80 49.89 12.14
C ILE A 12 -31.26 49.26 10.85
N LEU A 13 -31.26 50.00 9.73
CA LEU A 13 -30.73 49.51 8.46
C LEU A 13 -29.23 49.18 8.58
N PHE A 14 -28.46 50.03 9.26
CA PHE A 14 -27.05 49.82 9.53
C PHE A 14 -26.80 48.57 10.39
N LEU A 15 -27.59 48.36 11.44
CA LEU A 15 -27.52 47.15 12.27
C LEU A 15 -27.86 45.88 11.48
N VAL A 16 -28.85 45.93 10.59
CA VAL A 16 -29.20 44.81 9.71
C VAL A 16 -28.07 44.49 8.73
N VAL A 17 -27.42 45.51 8.15
CA VAL A 17 -26.26 45.32 7.27
C VAL A 17 -25.06 44.73 8.02
N LEU A 18 -24.78 45.17 9.24
CA LEU A 18 -23.74 44.58 10.10
C LEU A 18 -24.07 43.13 10.48
N PHE A 19 -25.34 42.82 10.77
CA PHE A 19 -25.78 41.47 11.08
C PHE A 19 -25.65 40.54 9.87
N LEU A 20 -26.07 40.98 8.68
CA LEU A 20 -25.94 40.21 7.44
C LEU A 20 -24.48 40.01 7.02
N SER A 21 -23.61 41.02 7.16
CA SER A 21 -22.19 40.89 6.81
C SER A 21 -21.46 39.97 7.77
N SER A 22 -21.73 40.04 9.08
CA SER A 22 -21.17 39.11 10.06
C SER A 22 -21.65 37.67 9.83
N GLY A 23 -22.93 37.46 9.51
CA GLY A 23 -23.47 36.15 9.13
C GLY A 23 -22.81 35.58 7.88
N PHE A 24 -22.58 36.41 6.85
CA PHE A 24 -21.89 36.00 5.63
C PHE A 24 -20.43 35.59 5.89
N ILE A 25 -19.70 36.36 6.73
CA ILE A 25 -18.33 36.03 7.14
C ILE A 25 -18.28 34.68 7.88
N ILE A 26 -19.22 34.43 8.80
CA ILE A 26 -19.30 33.17 9.55
C ILE A 26 -19.61 32.00 8.61
N MET A 27 -20.53 32.16 7.65
CA MET A 27 -20.84 31.12 6.66
C MET A 27 -19.65 30.84 5.74
N GLN A 28 -18.94 31.89 5.27
CA GLN A 28 -17.75 31.75 4.45
C GLN A 28 -16.64 31.00 5.22
N TYR A 29 -16.43 31.37 6.49
CA TYR A 29 -15.46 30.69 7.36
C TYR A 29 -15.82 29.21 7.55
N LYS A 30 -17.08 28.91 7.87
CA LYS A 30 -17.56 27.54 8.05
C LYS A 30 -17.45 26.71 6.77
N SER A 31 -17.76 27.30 5.61
CA SER A 31 -17.60 26.68 4.29
C SER A 31 -16.14 26.37 3.99
N ASN A 32 -15.23 27.32 4.23
CA ASN A 32 -13.80 27.12 3.99
C ASN A 32 -13.20 26.09 4.96
N SER A 33 -13.65 26.08 6.22
CA SER A 33 -13.28 25.05 7.19
C SER A 33 -13.73 23.67 6.73
N MET A 34 -15.01 23.51 6.35
CA MET A 34 -15.54 22.24 5.86
C MET A 34 -14.85 21.77 4.58
N ALA A 35 -14.54 22.67 3.64
CA ALA A 35 -13.81 22.32 2.43
C ALA A 35 -12.39 21.84 2.74
N LYS A 36 -11.74 22.44 3.74
CA LYS A 36 -10.40 22.04 4.19
C LYS A 36 -10.43 20.69 4.91
N ASP A 37 -11.45 20.45 5.74
CA ASP A 37 -11.68 19.15 6.38
C ASP A 37 -11.95 18.07 5.33
N LEU A 38 -12.77 18.36 4.30
CA LEU A 38 -13.05 17.43 3.21
C LEU A 38 -11.82 17.11 2.35
N GLU A 39 -10.91 18.07 2.15
CA GLU A 39 -9.61 17.83 1.52
C GLU A 39 -8.70 16.95 2.38
N GLU A 40 -8.74 17.09 3.72
CA GLU A 40 -7.92 16.33 4.66
C GLU A 40 -8.33 14.84 4.74
N TYR A 41 -9.62 14.53 4.54
CA TYR A 41 -10.14 13.15 4.52
C TYR A 41 -10.34 12.58 3.11
N ARG A 42 -9.87 13.29 2.08
CA ARG A 42 -10.05 12.89 0.68
C ARG A 42 -9.25 11.63 0.38
N SER A 43 -9.96 10.56 0.04
CA SER A 43 -9.36 9.26 -0.30
C SER A 43 -9.21 9.12 -1.81
N TYR A 44 -8.19 8.37 -2.24
CA TYR A 44 -7.90 8.15 -3.66
C TYR A 44 -7.68 6.66 -3.93
N TYR A 45 -8.12 6.20 -5.10
CA TYR A 45 -7.65 4.94 -5.68
C TYR A 45 -6.45 5.21 -6.58
N PHE A 46 -5.50 4.28 -6.57
CA PHE A 46 -4.38 4.27 -7.50
C PHE A 46 -4.45 2.99 -8.32
N VAL A 47 -4.33 3.12 -9.63
CA VAL A 47 -4.41 2.00 -10.56
C VAL A 47 -3.24 2.08 -11.51
N ILE A 48 -2.44 1.02 -11.57
CA ILE A 48 -1.43 0.85 -12.62
C ILE A 48 -2.17 0.62 -13.94
N THR A 49 -1.85 1.43 -14.94
CA THR A 49 -2.44 1.38 -16.28
C THR A 49 -1.33 1.33 -17.32
N GLY A 50 -1.39 0.34 -18.22
CA GLY A 50 -0.32 0.08 -19.19
C GLY A 50 1.00 -0.26 -18.50
N ASP A 51 2.11 0.07 -19.15
CA ASP A 51 3.44 -0.35 -18.67
C ASP A 51 4.10 0.64 -17.71
N LYS A 52 3.65 1.91 -17.64
CA LYS A 52 4.41 3.00 -16.99
C LYS A 52 3.57 4.09 -16.33
N THR A 53 2.26 3.94 -16.26
CA THR A 53 1.39 5.02 -15.76
C THR A 53 0.58 4.55 -14.57
N ILE A 54 0.46 5.39 -13.56
CA ILE A 54 -0.44 5.19 -12.42
C ILE A 54 -1.50 6.29 -12.49
N CYS A 55 -2.77 5.90 -12.58
CA CYS A 55 -3.89 6.82 -12.51
C CYS A 55 -4.32 7.01 -11.06
N LYS A 56 -4.43 8.27 -10.63
CA LYS A 56 -5.01 8.67 -9.35
C LYS A 56 -6.47 9.05 -9.58
N ILE A 57 -7.36 8.32 -8.91
CA ILE A 57 -8.80 8.46 -9.06
C ILE A 57 -9.36 8.98 -7.74
N ASP A 58 -10.16 10.03 -7.84
CA ASP A 58 -10.90 10.59 -6.72
C ASP A 58 -12.06 9.67 -6.33
N THR A 59 -12.14 9.31 -5.04
CA THR A 59 -13.18 8.38 -4.54
C THR A 59 -14.59 9.00 -4.47
N VAL A 60 -14.69 10.33 -4.49
CA VAL A 60 -15.96 11.06 -4.43
C VAL A 60 -16.51 11.29 -5.83
N THR A 61 -15.67 11.76 -6.75
CA THR A 61 -16.09 12.09 -8.11
C THR A 61 -15.95 10.92 -9.09
N ASN A 62 -15.20 9.87 -8.72
CA ASN A 62 -14.82 8.74 -9.58
C ASN A 62 -14.10 9.19 -10.87
N GLN A 63 -13.42 10.33 -10.83
CA GLN A 63 -12.66 10.86 -11.96
C GLN A 63 -11.17 10.67 -11.76
N ILE A 64 -10.46 10.45 -12.88
CA ILE A 64 -9.00 10.53 -12.90
C ILE A 64 -8.60 12.00 -12.72
N ILE A 65 -7.95 12.31 -11.61
CA ILE A 65 -7.51 13.68 -11.28
C ILE A 65 -6.02 13.89 -11.54
N SER A 66 -5.25 12.82 -11.69
CA SER A 66 -3.82 12.88 -12.01
C SER A 66 -3.33 11.57 -12.62
N LYS A 67 -2.23 11.68 -13.38
CA LYS A 67 -1.50 10.55 -13.97
C LYS A 67 -0.01 10.69 -13.64
N ILE A 68 0.53 9.71 -12.93
CA ILE A 68 1.94 9.65 -12.56
C ILE A 68 2.63 8.74 -13.57
N ASN A 69 3.60 9.28 -14.31
CA ASN A 69 4.44 8.48 -15.18
C ASN A 69 5.67 8.02 -14.40
N VAL A 70 5.87 6.71 -14.34
CA VAL A 70 7.02 6.09 -13.67
C VAL A 70 8.06 5.69 -14.70
N GLU A 71 9.32 5.84 -14.33
CA GLU A 71 10.39 5.13 -15.02
C GLU A 71 10.29 3.63 -14.72
N GLY A 72 10.74 2.77 -15.64
CA GLY A 72 10.64 1.32 -15.48
C GLY A 72 9.20 0.80 -15.54
N LYS A 73 8.98 -0.42 -15.04
CA LYS A 73 7.66 -1.07 -15.01
C LYS A 73 7.17 -1.17 -13.56
N PRO A 74 6.03 -0.56 -13.19
CA PRO A 74 5.46 -0.70 -11.85
C PRO A 74 4.87 -2.11 -11.69
N GLU A 75 5.27 -2.81 -10.64
CA GLU A 75 4.80 -4.17 -10.33
C GLU A 75 3.76 -4.18 -9.21
N ASP A 76 3.91 -3.29 -8.22
CA ASP A 76 3.01 -3.18 -7.07
C ASP A 76 2.94 -1.74 -6.57
N ILE A 77 1.83 -1.39 -5.92
CA ILE A 77 1.61 -0.09 -5.29
C ILE A 77 0.96 -0.27 -3.92
N GLN A 78 1.41 0.51 -2.94
CA GLN A 78 0.82 0.56 -1.60
C GLN A 78 0.74 1.99 -1.09
N ILE A 79 -0.33 2.29 -0.37
CA ILE A 79 -0.46 3.54 0.38
C ILE A 79 0.14 3.30 1.77
N SER A 80 0.92 4.26 2.26
CA SER A 80 1.50 4.22 3.60
C SER A 80 0.42 4.13 4.69
N PRO A 81 0.72 3.56 5.87
CA PRO A 81 -0.28 3.39 6.93
C PRO A 81 -0.90 4.69 7.47
N ASP A 82 -0.31 5.86 7.18
CA ASP A 82 -0.82 7.18 7.53
C ASP A 82 -1.60 7.85 6.37
N GLY A 83 -1.73 7.18 5.22
CA GLY A 83 -2.48 7.66 4.06
C GLY A 83 -1.77 8.74 3.23
N LYS A 84 -0.52 9.09 3.56
CA LYS A 84 0.14 10.28 2.99
C LYS A 84 1.04 9.99 1.80
N ILE A 85 1.56 8.78 1.69
CA ILE A 85 2.60 8.42 0.72
C ILE A 85 2.12 7.24 -0.12
N LEU A 86 2.24 7.36 -1.43
CA LEU A 86 2.13 6.25 -2.37
C LEU A 86 3.53 5.69 -2.58
N VAL A 87 3.69 4.39 -2.34
CA VAL A 87 4.91 3.66 -2.65
C VAL A 87 4.68 2.81 -3.88
N VAL A 88 5.57 2.95 -4.85
CA VAL A 88 5.55 2.20 -6.11
C VAL A 88 6.76 1.29 -6.15
N VAL A 89 6.53 -0.01 -6.36
CA VAL A 89 7.57 -0.99 -6.64
C VAL A 89 7.82 -1.02 -8.13
N VAL A 90 9.06 -0.77 -8.54
CA VAL A 90 9.43 -0.69 -9.96
C VAL A 90 10.50 -1.73 -10.28
N SER A 91 10.20 -2.60 -11.25
CA SER A 91 11.18 -3.49 -11.86
C SER A 91 11.95 -2.75 -12.96
N SER A 92 13.27 -3.00 -13.05
CA SER A 92 14.04 -2.52 -14.20
C SER A 92 13.55 -3.23 -15.45
N SER A 93 13.24 -2.46 -16.50
CA SER A 93 12.72 -2.98 -17.76
C SER A 93 13.81 -3.39 -18.75
N LYS A 94 15.10 -3.33 -18.38
CA LYS A 94 16.22 -3.48 -19.31
C LYS A 94 16.92 -4.84 -19.20
N ASP A 95 17.15 -5.35 -17.99
CA ASP A 95 17.85 -6.61 -17.75
C ASP A 95 17.29 -7.36 -16.51
N GLU A 96 17.26 -8.69 -16.55
CA GLU A 96 16.98 -9.55 -15.38
C GLU A 96 18.00 -9.35 -14.25
N ASP A 97 19.20 -8.90 -14.59
CA ASP A 97 20.27 -8.63 -13.65
C ASP A 97 20.25 -7.23 -13.02
N ASP A 98 19.39 -6.33 -13.49
CA ASP A 98 19.29 -4.98 -12.94
C ASP A 98 18.59 -4.95 -11.57
N THR A 99 19.10 -4.10 -10.69
CA THR A 99 18.41 -3.73 -9.44
C THR A 99 17.14 -2.95 -9.76
N GLY A 100 16.05 -3.27 -9.05
CA GLY A 100 14.86 -2.44 -9.06
C GLY A 100 14.92 -1.33 -8.00
N PHE A 101 13.84 -0.56 -7.91
CA PHE A 101 13.76 0.54 -6.95
C PHE A 101 12.32 0.79 -6.51
N LEU A 102 12.20 1.51 -5.40
CA LEU A 102 10.96 2.07 -4.93
C LEU A 102 10.91 3.56 -5.25
N LEU A 103 9.71 4.04 -5.59
CA LEU A 103 9.40 5.45 -5.70
C LEU A 103 8.38 5.83 -4.63
N PHE A 104 8.69 6.88 -3.87
CA PHE A 104 7.83 7.40 -2.81
C PHE A 104 7.23 8.73 -3.26
N TYR A 105 5.92 8.77 -3.47
CA TYR A 105 5.21 9.98 -3.89
C TYR A 105 4.34 10.51 -2.75
N GLN A 106 4.40 11.81 -2.49
CA GLN A 106 3.44 12.47 -1.63
C GLN A 106 2.06 12.46 -2.31
N ILE A 107 1.05 11.90 -1.66
CA ILE A 107 -0.30 11.75 -2.25
C ILE A 107 -0.99 13.09 -2.45
N LYS A 108 -0.65 14.13 -1.68
CA LYS A 108 -1.31 15.43 -1.80
C LYS A 108 -1.12 16.08 -3.18
N ASP A 109 0.11 16.08 -3.67
CA ASP A 109 0.55 16.84 -4.85
C ASP A 109 1.31 15.98 -5.87
N ASP A 110 1.32 14.66 -5.68
CA ASP A 110 2.01 13.66 -6.51
C ASP A 110 3.52 13.93 -6.65
N LYS A 111 4.11 14.65 -5.69
CA LYS A 111 5.53 14.97 -5.69
C LYS A 111 6.37 13.75 -5.32
N LEU A 112 7.36 13.42 -6.15
CA LEU A 112 8.37 12.41 -5.81
C LEU A 112 9.21 12.91 -4.64
N LEU A 113 9.17 12.17 -3.53
CA LEU A 113 9.96 12.42 -2.33
C LEU A 113 11.32 11.73 -2.40
N LYS A 114 11.32 10.46 -2.82
CA LYS A 114 12.52 9.63 -2.83
C LYS A 114 12.45 8.52 -3.86
N LYS A 115 13.60 8.22 -4.45
CA LYS A 115 13.90 6.97 -5.15
C LYS A 115 14.86 6.16 -4.27
N LEU A 116 14.58 4.88 -4.06
CA LEU A 116 15.38 3.99 -3.23
C LEU A 116 15.65 2.68 -3.98
N GLU A 117 16.92 2.36 -4.22
CA GLU A 117 17.31 1.09 -4.82
C GLU A 117 17.07 -0.07 -3.84
N VAL A 118 16.64 -1.21 -4.39
CA VAL A 118 16.42 -2.47 -3.68
C VAL A 118 17.04 -3.63 -4.47
N GLY A 119 16.69 -4.87 -4.15
CA GLY A 119 17.21 -6.03 -4.88
C GLY A 119 16.72 -6.12 -6.34
N LYS A 120 17.08 -7.22 -6.99
CA LYS A 120 16.80 -7.44 -8.42
C LYS A 120 15.34 -7.88 -8.62
N HIS A 121 14.65 -7.23 -9.56
CA HIS A 121 13.25 -7.51 -9.91
C HIS A 121 12.30 -7.57 -8.70
N PRO A 122 12.11 -6.43 -8.00
CA PRO A 122 11.17 -6.36 -6.88
C PRO A 122 9.73 -6.57 -7.38
N SER A 123 8.93 -7.24 -6.56
CA SER A 123 7.61 -7.75 -6.97
C SER A 123 6.45 -7.29 -6.09
N LYS A 124 6.65 -7.26 -4.77
CA LYS A 124 5.61 -6.92 -3.79
C LYS A 124 6.22 -6.08 -2.68
N ILE A 125 5.47 -5.09 -2.19
CA ILE A 125 5.76 -4.39 -0.94
C ILE A 125 4.64 -4.59 0.09
N SER A 126 4.99 -4.59 1.38
CA SER A 126 4.04 -4.54 2.49
C SER A 126 4.65 -3.83 3.70
N PHE A 127 3.83 -3.08 4.43
CA PHE A 127 4.21 -2.42 5.67
C PHE A 127 4.08 -3.37 6.86
N THR A 128 4.99 -3.26 7.83
CA THR A 128 4.87 -3.96 9.10
C THR A 128 3.69 -3.40 9.93
N PRO A 129 3.03 -4.22 10.77
CA PRO A 129 1.92 -3.76 11.61
C PRO A 129 2.27 -2.59 12.54
N ASP A 130 3.53 -2.49 12.98
CA ASP A 130 4.04 -1.39 13.80
C ASP A 130 4.32 -0.10 12.99
N LYS A 131 4.13 -0.14 11.67
CA LYS A 131 4.26 0.98 10.71
C LYS A 131 5.67 1.56 10.59
N LYS A 132 6.68 0.91 11.17
CA LYS A 132 8.07 1.40 11.16
C LYS A 132 8.82 0.96 9.91
N TYR A 133 8.51 -0.23 9.42
CA TYR A 133 9.24 -0.84 8.32
C TYR A 133 8.35 -1.17 7.14
N ALA A 134 8.98 -1.29 5.98
CA ALA A 134 8.41 -1.95 4.82
C ALA A 134 9.31 -3.11 4.40
N LEU A 135 8.70 -4.16 3.90
CA LEU A 135 9.38 -5.29 3.28
C LEU A 135 9.13 -5.28 1.78
N VAL A 136 10.14 -5.60 0.98
CA VAL A 136 10.02 -5.79 -0.47
C VAL A 136 10.56 -7.15 -0.85
N ALA A 137 9.81 -7.94 -1.62
CA ALA A 137 10.29 -9.20 -2.17
C ALA A 137 11.01 -8.97 -3.50
N ASN A 138 12.28 -9.40 -3.60
CA ASN A 138 13.10 -9.23 -4.79
C ASN A 138 13.35 -10.59 -5.47
N LYS A 139 12.74 -10.75 -6.64
CA LYS A 139 12.59 -12.04 -7.30
C LYS A 139 13.92 -12.63 -7.74
N GLU A 140 14.75 -11.87 -8.44
CA GLU A 140 15.96 -12.43 -9.06
C GLU A 140 17.18 -12.43 -8.10
N SER A 141 17.18 -11.61 -7.04
CA SER A 141 18.17 -11.68 -5.96
C SER A 141 17.84 -12.69 -4.86
N ASN A 142 16.64 -13.30 -4.88
CA ASN A 142 16.20 -14.32 -3.91
C ASN A 142 16.23 -13.84 -2.45
N ASP A 143 15.92 -12.56 -2.24
CA ASP A 143 15.95 -11.93 -0.93
C ASP A 143 14.73 -11.02 -0.72
N MET A 144 14.59 -10.51 0.51
CA MET A 144 13.70 -9.41 0.84
C MET A 144 14.50 -8.21 1.32
N SER A 145 14.15 -7.01 0.86
CA SER A 145 14.70 -5.76 1.42
C SER A 145 13.85 -5.30 2.61
N LEU A 146 14.48 -5.15 3.78
CA LEU A 146 13.91 -4.45 4.94
C LEU A 146 14.23 -2.96 4.83
N ILE A 147 13.19 -2.13 4.91
CA ILE A 147 13.27 -0.70 4.67
C ILE A 147 12.82 0.05 5.90
N ASP A 148 13.66 0.98 6.37
CA ASP A 148 13.23 2.03 7.30
C ASP A 148 12.37 3.03 6.52
N PHE A 149 11.07 3.03 6.80
CA PHE A 149 10.14 3.88 6.07
C PHE A 149 10.25 5.35 6.46
N GLN A 150 10.72 5.66 7.67
CA GLN A 150 10.88 7.03 8.14
C GLN A 150 12.07 7.70 7.46
N ASN A 151 13.17 6.95 7.27
CA ASN A 151 14.42 7.49 6.71
C ASN A 151 14.62 7.15 5.22
N TYR A 152 13.75 6.31 4.64
CA TYR A 152 13.85 5.81 3.27
C TYR A 152 15.20 5.14 2.99
N THR A 153 15.62 4.24 3.87
CA THR A 153 16.87 3.50 3.74
C THR A 153 16.64 2.00 3.79
N VAL A 154 17.41 1.23 3.02
CA VAL A 154 17.45 -0.23 3.16
C VAL A 154 18.33 -0.56 4.37
N LEU A 155 17.75 -1.23 5.37
CA LEU A 155 18.43 -1.64 6.59
C LEU A 155 19.14 -2.97 6.42
N GLN A 156 18.51 -3.92 5.73
CA GLN A 156 19.00 -5.29 5.62
C GLN A 156 18.42 -5.99 4.39
N SER A 157 19.21 -6.87 3.77
CA SER A 157 18.72 -7.93 2.87
C SER A 157 18.52 -9.23 3.66
N ILE A 158 17.33 -9.83 3.52
CA ILE A 158 16.92 -11.06 4.19
C ILE A 158 16.85 -12.17 3.15
N ALA A 159 17.81 -13.11 3.20
CA ALA A 159 17.81 -14.25 2.30
C ALA A 159 16.57 -15.14 2.49
N VAL A 160 15.91 -15.51 1.39
CA VAL A 160 14.74 -16.40 1.36
C VAL A 160 14.93 -17.49 0.29
N GLY A 161 13.86 -18.20 -0.08
CA GLY A 161 13.90 -19.16 -1.17
C GLY A 161 13.94 -18.50 -2.55
N ARG A 162 14.11 -19.33 -3.60
CA ARG A 162 14.26 -18.84 -4.98
C ARG A 162 13.00 -18.19 -5.54
N LYS A 163 13.18 -17.06 -6.23
CA LYS A 163 12.12 -16.26 -6.88
C LYS A 163 10.95 -15.96 -5.93
N PRO A 164 11.19 -15.26 -4.80
CA PRO A 164 10.11 -14.82 -3.93
C PRO A 164 9.17 -13.92 -4.72
N LYS A 165 7.86 -14.16 -4.62
CA LYS A 165 6.85 -13.45 -5.44
C LYS A 165 5.86 -12.65 -4.61
N ASN A 166 5.23 -13.29 -3.63
CA ASN A 166 4.32 -12.62 -2.72
C ASN A 166 4.59 -13.10 -1.30
N PHE A 167 4.14 -12.31 -0.33
CA PHE A 167 4.30 -12.62 1.08
C PHE A 167 3.22 -11.94 1.90
N CYS A 168 3.00 -12.44 3.12
CA CYS A 168 2.17 -11.80 4.12
C CYS A 168 2.89 -11.74 5.46
N ILE A 169 2.55 -10.73 6.26
CA ILE A 169 3.03 -10.58 7.63
C ILE A 169 1.91 -11.02 8.56
N SER A 170 2.24 -11.86 9.54
CA SER A 170 1.34 -12.23 10.63
C SER A 170 0.76 -11.02 11.35
N TYR A 171 -0.49 -11.14 11.83
CA TYR A 171 -1.19 -10.03 12.48
C TYR A 171 -0.48 -9.52 13.73
N ASP A 172 0.24 -10.40 14.44
CA ASP A 172 1.07 -10.04 15.60
C ASP A 172 2.47 -9.50 15.21
N GLY A 173 2.77 -9.45 13.91
CA GLY A 173 4.02 -8.95 13.36
C GLY A 173 5.24 -9.82 13.62
N ARG A 174 5.10 -11.05 14.15
CA ARG A 174 6.25 -11.90 14.53
C ARG A 174 6.87 -12.66 13.37
N TYR A 175 6.05 -13.04 12.39
CA TYR A 175 6.47 -13.81 11.24
C TYR A 175 6.03 -13.18 9.92
N CYS A 176 6.87 -13.36 8.89
CA CYS A 176 6.55 -13.11 7.49
C CYS A 176 6.64 -14.43 6.71
N TYR A 177 5.62 -14.73 5.91
CA TYR A 177 5.53 -15.95 5.11
C TYR A 177 5.67 -15.63 3.63
N VAL A 178 6.65 -16.20 2.96
CA VAL A 178 7.08 -15.80 1.61
C VAL A 178 6.94 -16.96 0.64
N ALA A 179 6.13 -16.81 -0.42
CA ALA A 179 6.03 -17.81 -1.48
C ALA A 179 7.22 -17.72 -2.43
N ASN A 180 7.98 -18.81 -2.52
CA ASN A 180 9.15 -18.93 -3.37
C ASN A 180 8.80 -19.72 -4.64
N THR A 181 8.40 -19.01 -5.69
CA THR A 181 7.93 -19.61 -6.95
C THR A 181 8.99 -20.48 -7.66
N GLY A 182 10.27 -20.18 -7.42
CA GLY A 182 11.39 -20.82 -8.11
C GLY A 182 11.84 -22.15 -7.50
N GLU A 183 11.29 -22.55 -6.36
CA GLU A 183 11.68 -23.78 -5.67
C GLU A 183 10.54 -24.49 -4.91
N ASP A 184 9.28 -24.09 -5.13
CA ASP A 184 8.08 -24.73 -4.55
C ASP A 184 8.02 -24.71 -3.01
N THR A 185 8.60 -23.67 -2.39
CA THR A 185 8.65 -23.55 -0.93
C THR A 185 7.97 -22.28 -0.41
N LEU A 186 7.65 -22.29 0.88
CA LEU A 186 7.27 -21.15 1.69
C LEU A 186 8.40 -20.86 2.68
N SER A 187 9.02 -19.68 2.62
CA SER A 187 9.95 -19.24 3.67
C SER A 187 9.16 -18.69 4.86
N VAL A 188 9.62 -18.97 6.07
CA VAL A 188 9.16 -18.31 7.29
C VAL A 188 10.28 -17.44 7.82
N VAL A 189 10.05 -16.14 7.87
CA VAL A 189 10.99 -15.13 8.37
C VAL A 189 10.55 -14.67 9.75
N ASP A 190 11.46 -14.75 10.73
CA ASP A 190 11.28 -14.15 12.05
C ASP A 190 11.55 -12.64 11.95
N MET A 191 10.54 -11.85 12.28
CA MET A 191 10.56 -10.39 12.16
C MET A 191 11.19 -9.70 13.36
N ARG A 192 11.52 -10.41 14.44
CA ARG A 192 12.24 -9.86 15.60
C ARG A 192 13.73 -9.69 15.31
N ASN A 193 14.30 -10.59 14.50
CA ASN A 193 15.71 -10.60 14.15
C ASN A 193 15.97 -10.56 12.64
N PHE A 194 14.91 -10.46 11.83
CA PHE A 194 14.96 -10.33 10.37
C PHE A 194 15.74 -11.46 9.69
N LYS A 195 15.44 -12.71 10.07
CA LYS A 195 16.08 -13.90 9.50
C LYS A 195 15.06 -14.94 9.08
N SER A 196 15.33 -15.61 7.96
CA SER A 196 14.62 -16.82 7.60
C SER A 196 14.94 -17.92 8.61
N VAL A 197 13.89 -18.48 9.21
CA VAL A 197 13.98 -19.52 10.25
C VAL A 197 13.47 -20.88 9.76
N LYS A 198 12.64 -20.91 8.71
CA LYS A 198 12.13 -22.15 8.12
C LYS A 198 11.93 -22.03 6.61
N LYS A 199 11.92 -23.18 5.95
CA LYS A 199 11.59 -23.33 4.53
C LYS A 199 10.76 -24.60 4.35
N ILE A 200 9.48 -24.43 4.02
CA ILE A 200 8.49 -25.52 3.97
C ILE A 200 8.14 -25.81 2.51
N ARG A 201 8.19 -27.07 2.06
CA ARG A 201 7.77 -27.43 0.70
C ARG A 201 6.25 -27.52 0.65
N VAL A 202 5.61 -26.62 -0.11
CA VAL A 202 4.13 -26.44 -0.08
C VAL A 202 3.41 -26.99 -1.31
N GLY A 203 4.11 -27.13 -2.43
CA GLY A 203 3.54 -27.58 -3.70
C GLY A 203 4.00 -26.71 -4.87
N ARG A 204 3.65 -27.10 -6.10
CA ARG A 204 4.22 -26.51 -7.31
C ARG A 204 3.78 -25.07 -7.54
N TYR A 205 4.78 -24.22 -7.71
CA TYR A 205 4.65 -22.82 -8.10
C TYR A 205 3.74 -22.02 -7.14
N PRO A 206 4.13 -21.90 -5.85
CA PRO A 206 3.40 -21.11 -4.87
C PRO A 206 3.48 -19.64 -5.27
N THR A 207 2.34 -18.95 -5.40
CA THR A 207 2.30 -17.58 -5.93
C THR A 207 1.81 -16.51 -4.97
N ASP A 208 0.66 -16.74 -4.33
CA ASP A 208 0.06 -15.81 -3.38
C ASP A 208 -0.01 -16.44 -1.99
N VAL A 209 0.05 -15.60 -0.96
CA VAL A 209 0.10 -16.03 0.45
C VAL A 209 -0.76 -15.09 1.29
N THR A 210 -1.62 -15.65 2.13
CA THR A 210 -2.35 -14.90 3.16
C THR A 210 -2.50 -15.75 4.42
N ILE A 211 -3.05 -15.16 5.49
CA ILE A 211 -3.32 -15.86 6.75
C ILE A 211 -4.82 -15.86 6.98
N ASP A 212 -5.38 -17.03 7.23
CA ASP A 212 -6.76 -17.17 7.67
C ASP A 212 -6.90 -16.62 9.11
N LYS A 213 -7.74 -15.59 9.26
CA LYS A 213 -8.00 -14.93 10.57
C LYS A 213 -8.67 -15.86 11.58
N ALA A 214 -9.42 -16.86 11.12
CA ALA A 214 -10.22 -17.72 11.98
C ALA A 214 -9.36 -18.76 12.71
N ASN A 215 -8.39 -19.36 12.01
CA ASN A 215 -7.59 -20.48 12.54
C ASN A 215 -6.07 -20.22 12.53
N GLY A 216 -5.60 -19.14 11.90
CA GLY A 216 -4.18 -18.80 11.81
C GLY A 216 -3.38 -19.61 10.78
N ASN A 217 -4.03 -20.42 9.95
CA ASN A 217 -3.36 -21.14 8.87
C ASN A 217 -2.85 -20.17 7.80
N VAL A 218 -1.68 -20.48 7.25
CA VAL A 218 -1.12 -19.77 6.10
C VAL A 218 -1.66 -20.42 4.83
N MET A 219 -2.43 -19.66 4.07
CA MET A 219 -3.01 -20.12 2.80
C MET A 219 -2.08 -19.74 1.65
N VAL A 220 -1.75 -20.70 0.78
CA VAL A 220 -0.83 -20.52 -0.34
C VAL A 220 -1.45 -21.03 -1.63
N THR A 221 -1.54 -20.21 -2.67
CA THR A 221 -2.02 -20.67 -3.99
C THR A 221 -0.94 -21.46 -4.70
N LEU A 222 -1.25 -22.65 -5.19
CA LEU A 222 -0.38 -23.52 -5.97
C LEU A 222 -0.77 -23.45 -7.44
N SER A 223 -0.22 -22.45 -8.13
CA SER A 223 -0.64 -22.05 -9.48
C SER A 223 -0.39 -23.13 -10.56
N ARG A 224 0.50 -24.11 -10.29
CA ARG A 224 0.76 -25.25 -11.19
C ARG A 224 0.16 -26.58 -10.70
N GLU A 225 -0.57 -26.56 -9.58
CA GLU A 225 -1.34 -27.71 -9.09
C GLU A 225 -2.86 -27.47 -9.16
N LYS A 226 -3.30 -26.25 -9.48
CA LYS A 226 -4.71 -25.83 -9.34
C LYS A 226 -5.24 -26.13 -7.94
N ALA A 227 -4.49 -25.73 -6.92
CA ALA A 227 -4.84 -26.03 -5.54
C ALA A 227 -4.49 -24.86 -4.61
N VAL A 228 -5.04 -24.88 -3.40
CA VAL A 228 -4.60 -24.05 -2.27
C VAL A 228 -4.03 -24.95 -1.20
N ALA A 229 -2.83 -24.64 -0.72
CA ALA A 229 -2.26 -25.26 0.47
C ALA A 229 -2.65 -24.48 1.72
N LEU A 230 -3.21 -25.15 2.72
CA LEU A 230 -3.42 -24.64 4.07
C LEU A 230 -2.30 -25.17 4.96
N VAL A 231 -1.36 -24.30 5.30
CA VAL A 231 -0.17 -24.64 6.11
C VAL A 231 -0.42 -24.21 7.54
N ASN A 232 -0.42 -25.15 8.49
CA ASN A 232 -0.41 -24.82 9.91
C ASN A 232 1.00 -24.34 10.32
N PRO A 233 1.20 -23.08 10.73
CA PRO A 233 2.55 -22.56 10.98
C PRO A 233 3.22 -23.16 12.22
N ASN A 234 2.47 -23.78 13.12
CA ASN A 234 2.98 -24.38 14.35
C ASN A 234 3.42 -25.83 14.16
N THR A 235 2.62 -26.62 13.41
CA THR A 235 2.89 -28.06 13.20
C THR A 235 3.49 -28.37 11.84
N GLU A 236 3.45 -27.42 10.90
CA GLU A 236 3.87 -27.57 9.50
C GLU A 236 3.03 -28.58 8.70
N ASN A 237 1.90 -29.03 9.26
CA ASN A 237 0.94 -29.84 8.52
C ASN A 237 0.37 -29.03 7.35
N ILE A 238 0.24 -29.71 6.21
CA ILE A 238 -0.26 -29.12 4.98
C ILE A 238 -1.49 -29.89 4.53
N GLU A 239 -2.62 -29.21 4.47
CA GLU A 239 -3.81 -29.68 3.77
C GLU A 239 -3.86 -29.01 2.39
N LYS A 240 -4.32 -29.74 1.37
CA LYS A 240 -4.50 -29.18 0.03
C LYS A 240 -5.95 -29.28 -0.39
N ILE A 241 -6.46 -28.18 -0.93
CA ILE A 241 -7.79 -28.08 -1.51
C ILE A 241 -7.63 -27.90 -3.01
N ASP A 242 -8.13 -28.87 -3.78
CA ASP A 242 -8.13 -28.79 -5.23
C ASP A 242 -9.15 -27.76 -5.73
N LEU A 243 -8.78 -27.09 -6.82
CA LEU A 243 -9.58 -26.10 -7.53
C LEU A 243 -9.77 -26.53 -8.98
N ASP A 244 -10.81 -26.00 -9.61
CA ASP A 244 -11.09 -26.29 -11.02
C ASP A 244 -10.08 -25.64 -11.98
N ASP A 245 -9.55 -24.47 -11.60
CA ASP A 245 -8.63 -23.68 -12.41
C ASP A 245 -7.46 -23.08 -11.62
N LYS A 246 -6.50 -22.51 -12.34
CA LYS A 246 -5.27 -21.94 -11.82
C LYS A 246 -5.58 -20.75 -10.88
N PRO A 247 -5.24 -20.86 -9.58
CA PRO A 247 -5.39 -19.74 -8.66
C PRO A 247 -4.34 -18.66 -8.93
N THR A 248 -4.75 -17.41 -8.84
CA THR A 248 -3.87 -16.24 -9.03
C THR A 248 -3.72 -15.38 -7.78
N LYS A 249 -4.79 -15.23 -7.00
CA LYS A 249 -4.82 -14.45 -5.76
C LYS A 249 -5.79 -15.04 -4.73
N ILE A 250 -5.58 -14.74 -3.45
CA ILE A 250 -6.48 -15.04 -2.33
C ILE A 250 -7.00 -13.72 -1.76
N TYR A 251 -8.30 -13.67 -1.48
CA TYR A 251 -8.95 -12.58 -0.76
C TYR A 251 -9.61 -13.15 0.50
N ASN A 252 -9.44 -12.49 1.65
CA ASN A 252 -10.12 -12.85 2.90
C ASN A 252 -10.50 -11.62 3.73
#